data_AF-E3NK73-F1
#
_entry.id   AF-E3NK73-F1
#
_cell.length_a   1.000
_cell.length_b   1.000
_cell.length_c   1.000
_cell.angle_alpha   90.00
_cell.angle_beta   90.00
_cell.angle_gamma   90.00
#
_symmetry.space_group_name_H-M   'P 1'
#
loop_
_entity.id
_entity.type
_entity.pdbx_description
1 polymer ?
#
loop_
_entity_poly.entity_id
_entity_poly.type
_entity_poly.pdbx_seq_one_letter_code
_entity_poly.pdbx_strand_id
1 'polypeptide(L)'
;MENLQGFYIYLIRSPVGTAHLELSQQAPPLKPTHTVSARAGPFLTAAVAEEFQKKWAAVGKEIKRTDWDKGYEKVGRLLAENETPRVGWAESWQFLERGGVETPGGGALIDLNSGDGLEILERFLREKREKTAKKTEKIEKFEFRKLDFGILDGPGDSGDSESKIPEVPSDSEDSENSDASDVFYDTFSEIPTADDTLGSIIDRFAAISIYSPRKMDSEGPTTSEFRDSESSFDSDDDASFVTPPTTPPPTFVADDEPCKIDNDLFEVLIKIPAAQLTNYPLVAEYVQKVSKMTATDRSAWLPMDSPRRCEIRRKN
;
A
#
# COMPACT_ATOMS: atom_id res chain seq x y z
N MET A 1 30.95 17.13 -11.41
CA MET A 1 29.98 17.99 -12.11
C MET A 1 29.75 17.38 -13.47
N GLU A 2 28.63 16.70 -13.67
CA GLU A 2 28.27 16.16 -14.99
C GLU A 2 27.87 17.33 -15.90
N ASN A 3 28.64 17.58 -16.96
CA ASN A 3 28.23 18.50 -18.01
C ASN A 3 27.08 17.83 -18.78
N LEU A 4 25.85 18.11 -18.38
CA LEU A 4 24.68 17.67 -19.10
C LEU A 4 24.63 18.43 -20.44
N GLN A 5 24.67 17.71 -21.55
CA GLN A 5 24.56 18.33 -22.87
C GLN A 5 23.11 18.78 -23.11
N GLY A 6 22.88 20.09 -23.22
CA GLY A 6 21.55 20.68 -23.46
C GLY A 6 21.09 21.64 -22.37
N PHE A 7 19.91 22.24 -22.56
CA PHE A 7 19.25 23.10 -21.58
C PHE A 7 18.24 22.28 -20.77
N TYR A 8 18.09 22.59 -19.48
CA TYR A 8 17.16 21.93 -18.60
C TYR A 8 16.33 22.96 -17.85
N ILE A 9 15.13 22.55 -17.45
CA ILE A 9 14.24 23.34 -16.60
C ILE A 9 14.05 22.58 -15.31
N TYR A 10 14.43 23.20 -14.20
CA TYR A 10 14.36 22.64 -12.86
C TYR A 10 13.19 23.26 -12.11
N LEU A 11 12.36 22.41 -11.50
CA LEU A 11 11.34 22.82 -10.54
C LEU A 11 11.95 22.80 -9.15
N ILE A 12 12.14 23.98 -8.58
CA ILE A 12 12.77 24.18 -7.29
C ILE A 12 11.69 24.53 -6.27
N ARG A 13 11.66 23.78 -5.18
CA ARG A 13 10.77 24.03 -4.03
C ARG A 13 11.55 24.67 -2.90
N SER A 14 10.96 25.71 -2.33
CA SER A 14 11.44 26.35 -1.12
C SER A 14 10.86 25.64 0.11
N PRO A 15 11.48 25.77 1.30
CA PRO A 15 10.95 25.19 2.53
C PRO A 15 9.61 25.83 2.95
N VAL A 16 9.28 27.00 2.39
CA VAL A 16 8.02 27.73 2.64
C VAL A 16 6.90 27.25 1.70
N GLY A 17 7.16 26.21 0.90
CA GLY A 17 6.18 25.63 -0.02
C GLY A 17 5.99 26.40 -1.33
N THR A 18 6.83 27.40 -1.62
CA THR A 18 6.81 28.09 -2.91
C THR A 18 7.61 27.31 -3.95
N ALA A 19 7.05 27.19 -5.16
CA ALA A 19 7.69 26.54 -6.29
C ALA A 19 8.06 27.57 -7.36
N HIS A 20 9.25 27.44 -7.94
CA HIS A 20 9.67 28.25 -9.09
C HIS A 20 10.43 27.39 -10.11
N LEU A 21 10.43 27.86 -11.36
CA LEU A 21 11.09 27.19 -12.47
C LEU A 21 12.38 27.93 -12.81
N GLU A 22 13.49 27.21 -12.90
CA GLU A 22 14.80 27.75 -13.28
C GLU A 22 15.33 27.04 -14.53
N LEU A 23 15.76 27.83 -15.52
CA LEU A 23 16.40 27.32 -16.74
C LEU A 23 17.91 27.35 -16.54
N SER A 24 18.56 26.19 -16.68
CA SER A 24 20.02 26.08 -16.55
C SER A 24 20.57 24.91 -17.38
N GLN A 25 21.83 25.03 -17.81
CA GLN A 25 22.58 23.94 -18.46
C GLN A 25 23.24 23.00 -17.44
N GLN A 26 23.37 23.45 -16.19
CA GLN A 26 23.94 22.68 -15.08
C GLN A 26 22.92 22.58 -13.96
N ALA A 27 23.09 21.61 -13.07
CA ALA A 27 22.30 21.55 -11.85
C ALA A 27 22.46 22.88 -11.09
N PRO A 28 21.36 23.56 -10.73
CA PRO A 28 21.44 24.88 -10.09
C PRO A 28 22.16 24.76 -8.74
N PRO A 29 23.01 25.73 -8.36
CA PRO A 29 23.62 25.77 -7.04
C PRO A 29 22.52 26.08 -6.01
N LEU A 30 22.01 25.04 -5.36
CA LEU A 30 20.89 25.18 -4.43
C LEU A 30 21.36 25.66 -3.07
N LYS A 31 20.56 26.55 -2.47
CA LYS A 31 20.68 26.83 -1.04
C LYS A 31 20.35 25.53 -0.27
N PRO A 32 20.94 25.31 0.92
CA PRO A 32 20.74 24.07 1.70
C PRO A 32 19.28 23.72 1.98
N THR A 33 18.39 24.71 1.92
CA THR A 33 16.97 24.59 2.22
C THR A 33 16.08 24.35 1.00
N HIS A 34 16.61 24.50 -0.21
CA HIS A 34 15.84 24.33 -1.45
C HIS A 34 16.07 22.94 -2.01
N THR A 35 15.02 22.36 -2.59
CA THR A 35 15.09 21.03 -3.19
C THR A 35 14.65 21.07 -4.64
N VAL A 36 15.35 20.34 -5.51
CA VAL A 36 14.85 20.06 -6.86
C VAL A 36 13.82 18.97 -6.75
N SER A 37 12.62 19.25 -7.27
CA SER A 37 11.49 18.31 -7.26
C SER A 37 11.20 17.72 -8.63
N ALA A 38 11.53 18.42 -9.70
CA ALA A 38 11.46 17.90 -11.06
C ALA A 38 12.47 18.56 -12.00
N ARG A 39 12.76 17.88 -13.11
CA ARG A 39 13.62 18.32 -14.20
C ARG A 39 13.01 17.90 -15.53
N ALA A 40 12.86 18.87 -16.44
CA ALA A 40 12.53 18.63 -17.83
C ALA A 40 13.75 18.90 -18.72
N GLY A 41 13.98 18.05 -19.71
CA GLY A 41 15.06 18.19 -20.71
C GLY A 41 15.75 16.86 -21.03
N PRO A 42 16.81 16.88 -21.86
CA PRO A 42 17.44 18.07 -22.43
C PRO A 42 16.62 18.76 -23.54
N PHE A 43 16.73 20.08 -23.60
CA PHE A 43 16.29 20.91 -24.73
C PHE A 43 17.49 21.32 -25.59
N LEU A 44 17.30 21.38 -26.91
CA LEU A 44 18.36 21.72 -27.87
C LEU A 44 18.79 23.19 -27.80
N THR A 45 17.86 24.10 -27.54
CA THR A 45 18.13 25.55 -27.50
C THR A 45 17.47 26.20 -26.28
N ALA A 46 18.06 27.31 -25.82
CA ALA A 46 17.51 28.10 -24.72
C ALA A 46 16.08 28.60 -25.03
N ALA A 47 15.83 29.03 -26.27
CA ALA A 47 14.53 29.55 -26.68
C ALA A 47 13.41 28.50 -26.54
N VAL A 48 13.67 27.24 -26.90
CA VAL A 48 12.69 26.15 -26.74
C VAL A 48 12.47 25.84 -25.26
N ALA A 49 13.53 25.84 -24.45
CA ALA A 49 13.41 25.66 -23.00
C ALA A 49 12.62 26.82 -22.35
N GLU A 50 12.86 28.07 -22.75
CA GLU A 50 12.09 29.23 -22.24
C GLU A 50 10.61 29.16 -22.63
N GLU A 51 10.31 28.70 -23.86
CA GLU A 51 8.93 28.49 -24.29
C GLU A 51 8.24 27.42 -23.44
N PHE A 52 8.90 26.28 -23.22
CA PHE A 52 8.39 25.24 -22.33
C PHE A 52 8.22 25.74 -20.90
N GLN A 53 9.18 26.51 -20.37
CA GLN A 53 9.10 27.11 -19.04
C GLN A 53 7.88 28.03 -18.91
N LYS A 54 7.61 28.87 -19.92
CA LYS A 54 6.43 29.74 -19.96
C LYS A 54 5.13 28.94 -20.02
N LYS A 55 5.07 27.89 -20.86
CA LYS A 55 3.92 26.97 -20.92
C LYS A 55 3.69 26.29 -19.57
N TRP A 56 4.75 25.74 -18.98
CA TRP A 56 4.70 25.07 -17.70
C TRP A 56 4.28 26.01 -16.58
N ALA A 57 4.71 27.28 -16.57
CA ALA A 57 4.21 28.27 -15.61
C ALA A 57 2.71 28.59 -15.80
N ALA A 58 2.25 28.72 -17.05
CA ALA A 58 0.91 29.21 -17.38
C ALA A 58 -0.20 28.14 -17.27
N VAL A 59 0.08 26.89 -17.65
CA VAL A 59 -0.91 25.81 -17.74
C VAL A 59 -1.23 25.20 -16.37
N GLY A 60 -2.43 24.65 -16.21
CA GLY A 60 -2.78 23.81 -15.05
C GLY A 60 -2.80 24.53 -13.71
N LYS A 61 -3.13 25.84 -13.69
CA LYS A 61 -3.20 26.65 -12.46
C LYS A 61 -4.10 26.02 -11.39
N GLU A 62 -5.23 25.45 -11.80
CA GLU A 62 -6.15 24.82 -10.86
C GLU A 62 -5.53 23.56 -10.24
N ILE A 63 -4.93 22.69 -11.04
CA ILE A 63 -4.25 21.47 -10.55
C ILE A 63 -3.13 21.81 -9.57
N LYS A 64 -2.32 22.84 -9.89
CA LYS A 64 -1.25 23.33 -8.99
C LYS A 64 -1.78 23.91 -7.69
N ARG A 65 -3.00 24.45 -7.70
CA ARG A 65 -3.65 25.04 -6.53
C ARG A 65 -4.30 23.98 -5.65
N THR A 66 -4.90 22.96 -6.26
CA THR A 66 -5.55 21.86 -5.54
C THR A 66 -4.56 20.83 -5.01
N ASP A 67 -3.49 20.55 -5.75
CA ASP A 67 -2.42 19.62 -5.37
C ASP A 67 -1.12 20.39 -5.10
N TRP A 68 -0.97 20.86 -3.86
CA TRP A 68 0.20 21.64 -3.45
C TRP A 68 1.51 20.82 -3.47
N ASP A 69 1.41 19.51 -3.31
CA ASP A 69 2.54 18.60 -3.21
C ASP A 69 3.04 18.17 -4.59
N LYS A 70 2.17 17.64 -5.46
CA LYS A 70 2.55 17.09 -6.77
C LYS A 70 1.94 17.80 -7.98
N GLY A 71 1.20 18.89 -7.79
CA GLY A 71 0.48 19.55 -8.86
C GLY A 71 1.38 20.15 -9.96
N TYR A 72 2.54 20.70 -9.61
CA TYR A 72 3.49 21.22 -10.61
C TYR A 72 4.11 20.10 -11.44
N GLU A 73 4.45 19.00 -10.78
CA GLU A 73 5.04 17.79 -11.35
C GLU A 73 4.03 17.12 -12.29
N LYS A 74 2.77 16.95 -11.86
CA LYS A 74 1.68 16.43 -12.70
C LYS A 74 1.51 17.25 -13.97
N VAL A 75 1.45 18.58 -13.86
CA VAL A 75 1.32 19.47 -15.02
C VAL A 75 2.55 19.37 -15.93
N GLY A 76 3.77 19.40 -15.37
CA GLY A 76 5.00 19.34 -16.15
C GLY A 76 5.17 18.01 -16.86
N ARG A 77 4.83 16.90 -16.22
CA ARG A 77 4.85 15.55 -16.80
C ARG A 77 3.90 15.44 -17.99
N LEU A 78 2.66 15.96 -17.85
CA LEU A 78 1.70 15.99 -18.96
C LEU A 78 2.18 16.86 -20.12
N LEU A 79 2.83 17.99 -19.84
CA LEU A 79 3.41 18.83 -20.89
C LEU A 79 4.57 18.12 -21.59
N ALA A 80 5.48 17.51 -20.84
CA ALA A 80 6.62 16.78 -21.40
C ALA A 80 6.19 15.58 -22.26
N GLU A 81 5.11 14.91 -21.88
CA GLU A 81 4.48 13.82 -22.64
C GLU A 81 3.85 14.30 -23.96
N ASN A 82 3.26 15.50 -23.96
CA ASN A 82 2.56 16.04 -25.13
C ASN A 82 3.45 16.78 -26.15
N GLU A 83 4.67 17.17 -25.76
CA GLU A 83 5.61 17.83 -26.68
C GLU A 83 6.16 16.84 -27.72
N THR A 84 6.40 17.33 -28.94
CA THR A 84 6.98 16.55 -30.05
C THR A 84 8.23 17.24 -30.58
N PRO A 85 9.44 16.68 -30.37
CA PRO A 85 9.74 15.39 -29.74
C PRO A 85 9.46 15.37 -28.23
N ARG A 86 9.17 14.18 -27.69
CA ARG A 86 8.91 13.97 -26.26
C ARG A 86 10.10 14.47 -25.44
N VAL A 87 9.81 15.31 -24.45
CA VAL A 87 10.83 15.87 -23.57
C VAL A 87 11.10 14.87 -22.44
N GLY A 88 12.38 14.66 -22.12
CA GLY A 88 12.78 13.85 -20.98
C GLY A 88 12.27 14.45 -19.67
N TRP A 89 11.78 13.59 -18.76
CA TRP A 89 11.18 14.02 -17.51
C TRP A 89 11.75 13.21 -16.35
N ALA A 90 12.22 13.88 -15.30
CA ALA A 90 12.65 13.23 -14.07
C ALA A 90 12.14 13.99 -12.86
N GLU A 91 11.71 13.30 -11.82
CA GLU A 91 11.14 13.93 -10.63
C GLU A 91 11.53 13.18 -9.35
N SER A 92 11.51 13.90 -8.23
CA SER A 92 11.81 13.35 -6.92
C SER A 92 10.58 12.63 -6.37
N TRP A 93 10.81 11.60 -5.57
CA TRP A 93 9.76 10.89 -4.86
C TRP A 93 10.19 10.67 -3.41
N GLN A 94 9.25 10.77 -2.47
CA GLN A 94 9.56 10.67 -1.04
C GLN A 94 10.17 9.31 -0.66
N PHE A 95 9.88 8.24 -1.40
CA PHE A 95 10.48 6.93 -1.16
C PHE A 95 11.99 6.87 -1.45
N LEU A 96 12.49 7.80 -2.26
CA LEU A 96 13.93 7.92 -2.55
C LEU A 96 14.69 8.51 -1.37
N GLU A 97 14.06 9.39 -0.59
CA GLU A 97 14.66 10.01 0.60
C GLU A 97 14.89 8.97 1.71
N ARG A 98 13.98 7.99 1.84
CA ARG A 98 14.06 6.92 2.85
C ARG A 98 15.09 5.83 2.50
N GLY A 99 15.51 5.77 1.24
CA GLY A 99 16.45 4.76 0.71
C GLY A 99 17.92 5.04 1.02
N GLY A 100 18.25 6.12 1.74
CA GLY A 100 19.63 6.44 2.11
C GLY A 100 20.50 6.92 0.95
N VAL A 101 19.91 7.27 -0.20
CA VAL A 101 20.61 7.96 -1.29
C VAL A 101 20.67 9.44 -0.94
N GLU A 102 21.48 9.78 0.06
CA GLU A 102 21.78 11.16 0.43
C GLU A 102 22.59 11.80 -0.68
N THR A 103 21.89 12.45 -1.62
CA THR A 103 22.54 13.32 -2.59
C THR A 103 22.62 14.71 -1.97
N PRO A 104 23.83 15.30 -1.83
CA PRO A 104 23.95 16.63 -1.26
C PRO A 104 23.20 17.64 -2.13
N GLY A 105 22.14 18.25 -1.60
CA GLY A 105 21.44 19.37 -2.24
C GLY A 105 20.19 19.06 -3.06
N GLY A 106 19.64 17.84 -3.05
CA GLY A 106 18.34 17.58 -3.68
C GLY A 106 18.05 16.10 -3.82
N GLY A 107 16.81 15.70 -3.51
CA GLY A 107 16.38 14.31 -3.66
C GLY A 107 16.69 13.77 -5.05
N ALA A 108 17.10 12.50 -5.12
CA ALA A 108 17.36 11.83 -6.40
C ALA A 108 16.16 12.02 -7.34
N LEU A 109 16.42 12.47 -8.57
CA LEU A 109 15.40 12.60 -9.60
C LEU A 109 15.41 11.33 -10.45
N ILE A 110 14.25 10.70 -10.60
CA ILE A 110 14.11 9.50 -11.42
C ILE A 110 13.08 9.72 -12.53
N ASP A 111 13.31 9.11 -13.67
CA ASP A 111 12.31 8.99 -14.74
C ASP A 111 11.64 7.62 -14.62
N LEU A 112 10.42 7.57 -14.10
CA LEU A 112 9.67 6.31 -13.96
C LEU A 112 9.24 5.70 -15.31
N ASN A 113 9.34 6.41 -16.42
CA ASN A 113 9.10 5.86 -17.74
C ASN A 113 10.37 5.21 -18.33
N SER A 114 11.54 5.43 -17.72
CA SER A 114 12.79 4.78 -18.09
C SER A 114 12.96 3.42 -17.40
N GLY A 115 13.72 2.52 -18.01
CA GLY A 115 14.09 1.24 -17.38
C GLY A 115 14.83 1.44 -16.06
N ASP A 116 15.77 2.38 -16.02
CA ASP A 116 16.57 2.69 -14.82
C ASP A 116 15.69 3.16 -13.66
N GLY A 117 14.70 4.03 -13.91
CA GLY A 117 13.77 4.49 -12.88
C GLY A 117 12.86 3.38 -12.34
N LEU A 118 12.40 2.48 -13.21
CA LEU A 118 11.64 1.30 -12.81
C LEU A 118 12.48 0.32 -12.01
N GLU A 119 13.76 0.15 -12.36
CA GLU A 119 14.69 -0.69 -11.60
C GLU A 119 14.92 -0.14 -10.19
N ILE A 120 15.06 1.18 -10.05
CA ILE A 120 15.17 1.83 -8.73
C ILE A 120 13.93 1.55 -7.89
N LEU A 121 12.73 1.67 -8.48
CA LEU A 121 11.47 1.40 -7.78
C LEU A 121 11.32 -0.09 -7.42
N GLU A 122 11.65 -1.00 -8.34
CA GLU A 122 11.63 -2.45 -8.13
C GLU A 122 12.53 -2.85 -6.97
N ARG A 123 13.76 -2.32 -6.92
CA ARG A 123 14.69 -2.52 -5.80
C ARG A 123 14.12 -2.00 -4.49
N PHE A 124 13.54 -0.80 -4.49
CA PHE A 124 12.91 -0.23 -3.30
C PHE A 124 11.78 -1.13 -2.77
N LEU A 125 10.88 -1.60 -3.65
CA LEU A 125 9.78 -2.49 -3.26
C LEU A 125 10.28 -3.83 -2.72
N ARG A 126 11.36 -4.37 -3.30
CA ARG A 126 12.02 -5.60 -2.82
C ARG A 126 12.55 -5.45 -1.41
N GLU A 127 13.34 -4.39 -1.18
CA GLU A 127 13.88 -4.10 0.15
C GLU A 127 12.77 -3.86 1.17
N LYS A 128 11.70 -3.18 0.78
CA LYS A 128 10.55 -2.96 1.66
C LYS A 128 9.90 -4.28 2.05
N ARG A 129 9.66 -5.18 1.09
CA ARG A 129 9.08 -6.52 1.33
C ARG A 129 9.92 -7.35 2.30
N GLU A 130 11.24 -7.34 2.14
CA GLU A 130 12.16 -8.03 3.04
C GLU A 130 12.16 -7.46 4.46
N LYS A 131 12.08 -6.12 4.60
CA LYS A 131 11.99 -5.46 5.90
C LYS A 131 10.70 -5.80 6.63
N THR A 132 9.57 -5.86 5.94
CA THR A 132 8.29 -6.32 6.51
C THR A 132 8.35 -7.78 6.95
N ALA A 133 8.93 -8.69 6.14
CA ALA A 133 9.06 -10.10 6.51
C ALA A 133 9.87 -10.28 7.82
N LYS A 134 11.01 -9.57 7.94
CA LYS A 134 11.84 -9.59 9.15
C LYS A 134 11.12 -9.00 10.38
N LYS A 135 10.18 -8.07 10.19
CA LYS A 135 9.38 -7.50 11.29
C LYS A 135 8.37 -8.54 11.79
N THR A 136 7.69 -9.25 10.89
CA THR A 136 6.74 -10.31 11.24
C THR A 136 7.41 -11.45 12.00
N GLU A 137 8.58 -11.93 11.55
CA GLU A 137 9.34 -12.98 12.25
C GLU A 137 9.77 -12.58 13.68
N LYS A 138 10.00 -11.29 13.93
CA LYS A 138 10.36 -10.79 15.26
C LYS A 138 9.16 -10.72 16.20
N ILE A 139 7.97 -10.43 15.67
CA ILE A 139 6.72 -10.37 16.45
C ILE A 139 6.29 -11.79 16.84
N GLU A 140 6.33 -12.74 15.91
CA GLU A 140 6.03 -14.15 16.19
C GLU A 140 6.97 -14.75 17.25
N LYS A 141 8.23 -14.32 17.32
CA LYS A 141 9.16 -14.75 18.37
C LYS A 141 8.86 -14.20 19.76
N PHE A 142 8.09 -13.11 19.87
CA PHE A 142 7.73 -12.49 21.16
C PHE A 142 6.36 -12.95 21.68
N GLU A 143 5.46 -13.45 20.83
CA GLU A 143 4.08 -13.80 21.23
C GLU A 143 3.89 -15.23 21.76
N PHE A 144 4.88 -16.12 21.67
CA PHE A 144 4.83 -17.42 22.36
C PHE A 144 5.52 -17.36 23.73
N ARG A 145 5.13 -16.41 24.59
CA ARG A 145 5.24 -16.67 26.03
C ARG A 145 4.17 -17.70 26.36
N LYS A 146 4.59 -18.96 26.33
CA LYS A 146 3.84 -20.13 26.80
C LYS A 146 3.02 -19.73 28.02
N LEU A 147 1.69 -19.71 27.90
CA LEU A 147 0.80 -19.59 29.05
C LEU A 147 1.03 -20.84 29.89
N ASP A 148 1.78 -20.69 30.99
CA ASP A 148 1.97 -21.75 31.96
C ASP A 148 0.67 -21.85 32.76
N PHE A 149 -0.18 -22.81 32.40
CA PHE A 149 -1.38 -23.16 33.16
C PHE A 149 -0.99 -23.98 34.41
N GLY A 150 -0.10 -23.45 35.24
CA GLY A 150 0.35 -24.05 36.50
C GLY A 150 -0.72 -24.11 37.60
N ILE A 151 -2.00 -24.10 37.24
CA ILE A 151 -3.15 -24.14 38.15
C ILE A 151 -3.71 -25.58 38.31
N LEU A 152 -3.18 -26.56 37.57
CA LEU A 152 -3.70 -27.95 37.58
C LEU A 152 -2.76 -29.01 38.16
N ASP A 153 -1.62 -28.65 38.73
CA ASP A 153 -0.84 -29.60 39.54
C ASP A 153 -1.26 -29.49 41.01
N GLY A 154 -1.87 -30.57 41.49
CA GLY A 154 -2.45 -30.70 42.82
C GLY A 154 -1.46 -30.62 43.99
N PRO A 155 -1.97 -30.68 45.24
CA PRO A 155 -1.24 -30.29 46.43
C PRO A 155 -0.19 -31.36 46.79
N GLY A 156 1.08 -31.02 46.60
CA GLY A 156 2.22 -31.87 46.93
C GLY A 156 3.40 -31.05 47.46
N ASP A 157 3.30 -30.71 48.74
CA ASP A 157 4.38 -30.69 49.74
C ASP A 157 5.77 -30.07 49.41
N SER A 158 6.07 -29.01 50.17
CA SER A 158 7.39 -28.57 50.67
C SER A 158 8.44 -27.99 49.72
N GLY A 159 8.95 -26.80 50.09
CA GLY A 159 10.28 -26.34 49.67
C GLY A 159 10.42 -24.83 49.56
N ASP A 160 10.97 -24.21 50.61
CA ASP A 160 11.43 -22.82 50.68
C ASP A 160 12.05 -22.27 49.38
N SER A 161 11.67 -21.06 48.99
CA SER A 161 12.57 -20.10 48.33
C SER A 161 11.99 -18.68 48.35
N GLU A 162 12.62 -17.81 49.13
CA GLU A 162 12.47 -16.35 49.10
C GLU A 162 12.60 -15.81 47.67
N SER A 163 11.64 -14.98 47.23
CA SER A 163 11.94 -13.90 46.28
C SER A 163 10.87 -12.78 46.32
N LYS A 164 11.23 -11.75 47.08
CA LYS A 164 11.28 -10.34 46.66
C LYS A 164 10.11 -9.81 45.79
N ILE A 165 9.18 -9.15 46.47
CA ILE A 165 8.18 -8.23 45.94
C ILE A 165 8.87 -7.00 45.29
N PRO A 166 8.43 -6.54 44.12
CA PRO A 166 8.44 -5.12 43.79
C PRO A 166 7.02 -4.55 43.81
N GLU A 167 6.93 -3.41 44.48
CA GLU A 167 5.73 -2.62 44.78
C GLU A 167 4.98 -2.17 43.52
N VAL A 168 3.65 -2.23 43.60
CA VAL A 168 2.72 -1.60 42.68
C VAL A 168 2.32 -0.25 43.30
N PRO A 169 2.41 0.89 42.58
CA PRO A 169 1.75 2.11 43.00
C PRO A 169 0.27 2.06 42.60
N SER A 170 -0.56 2.23 43.61
CA SER A 170 -1.99 2.51 43.55
C SER A 170 -2.21 4.02 43.44
N ASP A 171 -3.10 4.45 42.54
CA ASP A 171 -3.86 5.72 42.62
C ASP A 171 -5.06 5.59 41.66
N SER A 172 -6.29 5.41 42.17
CA SER A 172 -7.28 6.43 42.58
C SER A 172 -7.86 7.20 41.37
N GLU A 173 -9.04 6.78 40.89
CA GLU A 173 -10.39 7.37 41.13
C GLU A 173 -10.59 8.74 40.43
N ASP A 174 -11.50 8.80 39.43
CA ASP A 174 -12.75 9.59 39.51
C ASP A 174 -13.41 9.92 38.15
N SER A 175 -14.74 10.09 38.23
CA SER A 175 -15.62 10.94 37.41
C SER A 175 -16.43 10.31 36.26
N GLU A 176 -17.55 9.70 36.65
CA GLU A 176 -18.92 10.18 36.39
C GLU A 176 -19.35 10.71 34.99
N ASN A 177 -20.33 9.99 34.41
CA ASN A 177 -21.71 10.43 34.09
C ASN A 177 -22.04 11.16 32.74
N SER A 178 -22.96 10.56 31.99
CA SER A 178 -24.06 11.12 31.15
C SER A 178 -24.45 10.06 30.10
N ASP A 179 -25.52 9.28 30.26
CA ASP A 179 -26.94 9.63 30.10
C ASP A 179 -27.27 10.25 28.74
N ALA A 180 -27.79 9.44 27.82
CA ALA A 180 -28.81 9.83 26.84
C ALA A 180 -29.30 8.61 26.04
N SER A 181 -30.61 8.51 25.99
CA SER A 181 -31.44 7.60 25.23
C SER A 181 -31.31 7.73 23.70
N ASP A 182 -31.95 6.76 23.03
CA ASP A 182 -32.73 6.90 21.81
C ASP A 182 -32.25 6.21 20.52
N VAL A 183 -32.88 5.05 20.29
CA VAL A 183 -33.77 4.75 19.15
C VAL A 183 -33.31 5.27 17.79
N PHE A 184 -32.94 4.34 16.90
CA PHE A 184 -33.09 4.55 15.46
C PHE A 184 -34.14 3.61 14.88
N TYR A 185 -35.12 4.26 14.23
CA TYR A 185 -36.24 3.70 13.52
C TYR A 185 -35.80 2.88 12.29
N ASP A 186 -36.41 1.71 12.17
CA ASP A 186 -36.69 1.05 10.90
C ASP A 186 -37.64 1.93 10.08
N THR A 187 -37.40 2.15 8.78
CA THR A 187 -38.44 2.27 7.73
C THR A 187 -37.79 2.43 6.33
N PHE A 188 -37.87 1.33 5.57
CA PHE A 188 -38.27 1.18 4.16
C PHE A 188 -37.83 2.21 3.09
N SER A 189 -37.36 1.69 1.96
CA SER A 189 -38.20 1.59 0.74
C SER A 189 -37.55 0.70 -0.34
N GLU A 190 -38.32 -0.33 -0.71
CA GLU A 190 -38.45 -1.09 -1.97
C GLU A 190 -37.74 -0.48 -3.22
N ILE A 191 -37.19 -1.22 -4.19
CA ILE A 191 -37.79 -1.99 -5.33
C ILE A 191 -36.58 -2.39 -6.26
N PRO A 192 -36.60 -3.30 -7.27
CA PRO A 192 -37.33 -4.55 -7.53
C PRO A 192 -36.43 -5.79 -7.77
N THR A 193 -37.09 -6.94 -7.81
CA THR A 193 -36.76 -8.20 -8.49
C THR A 193 -36.29 -8.06 -9.95
N ALA A 194 -35.24 -8.80 -10.35
CA ALA A 194 -35.25 -9.77 -11.47
C ALA A 194 -33.81 -10.28 -11.77
N ASP A 195 -33.67 -11.60 -11.70
CA ASP A 195 -32.89 -12.51 -12.56
C ASP A 195 -31.61 -11.99 -13.23
N ASP A 196 -30.46 -12.51 -12.79
CA ASP A 196 -29.79 -13.65 -13.43
C ASP A 196 -28.36 -13.80 -12.88
N THR A 197 -27.82 -15.04 -12.92
CA THR A 197 -26.38 -15.41 -12.78
C THR A 197 -25.81 -15.91 -11.44
N LEU A 198 -26.57 -16.55 -10.56
CA LEU A 198 -25.99 -17.43 -9.52
C LEU A 198 -26.39 -18.91 -9.63
N GLY A 199 -27.53 -19.22 -10.28
CA GLY A 199 -27.93 -20.62 -10.52
C GLY A 199 -27.01 -21.39 -11.48
N SER A 200 -26.32 -20.70 -12.39
CA SER A 200 -25.44 -21.35 -13.38
C SER A 200 -24.12 -21.91 -12.81
N ILE A 201 -23.69 -21.51 -11.61
CA ILE A 201 -22.42 -21.97 -11.05
C ILE A 201 -22.57 -23.33 -10.37
N ILE A 202 -23.69 -23.56 -9.69
CA ILE A 202 -23.93 -24.79 -8.92
C ILE A 202 -24.06 -26.01 -9.87
N ASP A 203 -24.69 -25.84 -11.04
CA ASP A 203 -24.78 -26.90 -12.06
C ASP A 203 -23.44 -27.26 -12.70
N ARG A 204 -22.48 -26.32 -12.78
CA ARG A 204 -21.14 -26.60 -13.36
C ARG A 204 -20.27 -27.45 -12.44
N PHE A 205 -20.45 -27.36 -11.12
CA PHE A 205 -19.72 -28.22 -10.17
C PHE A 205 -20.34 -29.61 -10.05
N ALA A 206 -21.65 -29.76 -10.24
CA ALA A 206 -22.31 -31.07 -10.27
C ALA A 206 -21.83 -31.95 -11.45
N ALA A 207 -21.47 -31.34 -12.59
CA ALA A 207 -21.03 -32.06 -13.79
C ALA A 207 -19.63 -32.70 -13.69
N ILE A 208 -18.82 -32.35 -12.68
CA ILE A 208 -17.43 -32.83 -12.57
C ILE A 208 -17.32 -34.12 -11.71
N SER A 209 -18.41 -34.57 -11.06
CA SER A 209 -18.37 -35.72 -10.13
C SER A 209 -18.72 -37.10 -10.72
N ILE A 210 -18.81 -37.28 -12.04
CA ILE A 210 -19.33 -38.55 -12.62
C ILE A 210 -18.23 -39.51 -13.14
N TYR A 211 -16.95 -39.25 -12.90
CA TYR A 211 -15.89 -40.22 -13.26
C TYR A 211 -15.04 -40.60 -12.05
N SER A 212 -15.63 -41.39 -11.15
CA SER A 212 -14.87 -42.25 -10.24
C SER A 212 -14.73 -43.64 -10.89
N PRO A 213 -13.51 -44.12 -11.19
CA PRO A 213 -13.31 -45.44 -11.79
C PRO A 213 -13.71 -46.53 -10.79
N ARG A 214 -14.76 -47.29 -11.11
CA ARG A 214 -15.08 -48.56 -10.47
C ARG A 214 -14.95 -49.70 -11.46
N LYS A 215 -14.28 -50.77 -11.02
CA LYS A 215 -14.47 -52.22 -11.27
C LYS A 215 -13.17 -52.94 -10.85
N MET A 216 -13.12 -54.13 -10.27
CA MET A 216 -14.05 -55.21 -9.89
C MET A 216 -13.11 -56.19 -9.11
N ASP A 217 -13.44 -56.76 -7.95
CA ASP A 217 -14.11 -58.05 -7.76
C ASP A 217 -13.95 -58.47 -6.29
N SER A 218 -14.98 -59.07 -5.68
CA SER A 218 -14.90 -60.33 -4.89
C SER A 218 -16.17 -60.53 -4.07
N GLU A 219 -16.68 -61.74 -4.17
CA GLU A 219 -17.96 -62.22 -3.64
C GLU A 219 -18.00 -62.39 -2.11
N GLY A 220 -19.20 -62.36 -1.53
CA GLY A 220 -19.46 -62.86 -0.18
C GLY A 220 -20.72 -62.27 0.48
N PRO A 221 -21.76 -63.07 0.75
CA PRO A 221 -23.01 -62.59 1.35
C PRO A 221 -23.03 -62.86 2.85
N THR A 222 -23.35 -61.86 3.68
CA THR A 222 -23.91 -62.10 5.01
C THR A 222 -24.76 -60.94 5.49
N THR A 223 -25.93 -61.35 5.97
CA THR A 223 -27.00 -60.60 6.62
C THR A 223 -26.55 -60.06 7.98
N SER A 224 -26.79 -58.78 8.27
CA SER A 224 -27.10 -58.32 9.63
C SER A 224 -27.58 -56.86 9.64
N GLU A 225 -28.88 -56.72 9.89
CA GLU A 225 -29.48 -55.77 10.83
C GLU A 225 -28.97 -54.32 10.85
N PHE A 226 -29.74 -53.47 10.18
CA PHE A 226 -29.80 -52.03 10.44
C PHE A 226 -30.21 -51.78 11.90
N ARG A 227 -29.28 -51.21 12.67
CA ARG A 227 -29.59 -50.49 13.91
C ARG A 227 -29.28 -49.01 13.66
N ASP A 228 -30.34 -48.22 13.61
CA ASP A 228 -30.29 -46.77 13.74
C ASP A 228 -29.65 -46.41 15.08
N SER A 229 -28.46 -45.81 15.02
CA SER A 229 -27.83 -45.12 16.13
C SER A 229 -27.74 -43.66 15.76
N GLU A 230 -28.74 -42.92 16.21
CA GLU A 230 -28.84 -41.48 16.18
C GLU A 230 -27.81 -40.91 17.16
N SER A 231 -26.57 -40.73 16.71
CA SER A 231 -25.55 -40.00 17.46
C SER A 231 -25.68 -38.51 17.13
N SER A 232 -26.39 -37.78 17.98
CA SER A 232 -26.32 -36.33 18.10
C SER A 232 -24.89 -35.93 18.47
N PHE A 233 -24.07 -35.63 17.46
CA PHE A 233 -22.84 -34.86 17.66
C PHE A 233 -23.20 -33.38 17.53
N ASP A 234 -23.69 -32.80 18.63
CA ASP A 234 -23.48 -31.38 18.91
C ASP A 234 -21.98 -31.22 19.16
N SER A 235 -21.26 -30.85 18.11
CA SER A 235 -19.86 -30.44 18.18
C SER A 235 -19.81 -28.96 17.88
N ASP A 236 -20.10 -28.14 18.90
CA ASP A 236 -19.83 -26.70 18.95
C ASP A 236 -18.32 -26.42 18.98
N ASP A 237 -17.62 -26.83 17.92
CA ASP A 237 -16.25 -26.43 17.64
C ASP A 237 -16.14 -26.05 16.16
N ASP A 238 -16.96 -25.07 15.76
CA ASP A 238 -16.67 -24.21 14.60
C ASP A 238 -15.47 -23.32 14.95
N ALA A 239 -14.32 -23.93 15.20
CA ALA A 239 -13.03 -23.30 15.06
C ALA A 239 -12.94 -22.89 13.58
N SER A 240 -13.43 -21.68 13.27
CA SER A 240 -13.49 -21.14 11.92
C SER A 240 -12.12 -21.36 11.30
N PHE A 241 -12.04 -22.27 10.34
CA PHE A 241 -10.81 -22.59 9.64
C PHE A 241 -10.50 -21.41 8.72
N VAL A 242 -10.00 -20.34 9.32
CA VAL A 242 -9.56 -19.16 8.58
C VAL A 242 -8.29 -19.57 7.87
N THR A 243 -8.42 -19.93 6.60
CA THR A 243 -7.24 -20.07 5.75
C THR A 243 -6.49 -18.74 5.81
N PRO A 244 -5.19 -18.73 6.18
CA PRO A 244 -4.42 -17.50 6.18
C PRO A 244 -4.56 -16.85 4.80
N PRO A 245 -4.70 -15.52 4.73
CA PRO A 245 -5.00 -14.82 3.49
C PRO A 245 -4.02 -15.29 2.41
N THR A 246 -4.55 -15.88 1.34
CA THR A 246 -3.78 -16.59 0.31
C THR A 246 -2.87 -15.65 -0.49
N THR A 247 -3.00 -14.34 -0.27
CA THR A 247 -2.21 -13.31 -0.92
C THR A 247 -1.59 -12.40 0.15
N PRO A 248 -0.25 -12.22 0.16
CA PRO A 248 0.37 -11.29 1.08
C PRO A 248 -0.21 -9.88 0.88
N PRO A 249 -0.38 -9.10 1.97
CA PRO A 249 -0.93 -7.75 1.91
C PRO A 249 -0.22 -6.88 0.85
N PRO A 250 -0.89 -5.88 0.28
CA PRO A 250 -0.24 -4.94 -0.62
C PRO A 250 0.91 -4.24 0.09
N THR A 251 2.09 -4.24 -0.54
CA THR A 251 3.21 -3.42 -0.08
C THR A 251 3.01 -2.02 -0.63
N PHE A 252 2.49 -1.10 0.19
CA PHE A 252 2.42 0.32 -0.17
C PHE A 252 3.82 0.94 -0.17
N VAL A 253 3.96 2.18 -0.65
CA VAL A 253 5.27 2.84 -0.79
C VAL A 253 5.73 3.42 0.55
N ALA A 254 4.85 4.14 1.25
CA ALA A 254 5.20 4.80 2.51
C ALA A 254 5.28 3.82 3.69
N ASP A 255 4.14 3.25 4.08
CA ASP A 255 4.01 2.38 5.25
C ASP A 255 3.17 1.14 4.90
N ASP A 256 2.57 0.48 5.88
CA ASP A 256 1.69 -0.69 5.71
C ASP A 256 0.26 -0.27 5.29
N GLU A 257 -0.04 1.03 5.31
CA GLU A 257 -1.29 1.64 4.86
C GLU A 257 -1.09 2.47 3.59
N PRO A 258 -2.08 2.52 2.68
CA PRO A 258 -2.01 3.35 1.49
C PRO A 258 -2.03 4.84 1.84
N CYS A 259 -1.39 5.65 1.03
CA CYS A 259 -1.39 7.10 1.20
C CYS A 259 -1.34 7.85 -0.13
N LYS A 260 -1.44 9.18 -0.09
CA LYS A 260 -1.52 10.02 -1.30
C LYS A 260 -0.42 9.70 -2.32
N ILE A 261 0.81 9.44 -1.87
CA ILE A 261 1.92 9.13 -2.78
C ILE A 261 1.72 7.82 -3.55
N ASP A 262 0.98 6.86 -2.99
CA ASP A 262 0.63 5.63 -3.69
C ASP A 262 -0.31 5.91 -4.85
N ASN A 263 -1.29 6.81 -4.66
CA ASN A 263 -2.16 7.23 -5.76
C ASN A 263 -1.38 8.01 -6.82
N ASP A 264 -0.53 8.97 -6.40
CA ASP A 264 0.29 9.77 -7.32
C ASP A 264 1.26 8.87 -8.13
N LEU A 265 1.84 7.85 -7.50
CA LEU A 265 2.70 6.87 -8.17
C LEU A 265 1.89 6.00 -9.15
N PHE A 266 0.73 5.51 -8.72
CA PHE A 266 -0.15 4.70 -9.57
C PHE A 266 -0.59 5.44 -10.84
N GLU A 267 -0.94 6.73 -10.73
CA GLU A 267 -1.28 7.57 -11.89
C GLU A 267 -0.15 7.65 -12.94
N VAL A 268 1.10 7.54 -12.50
CA VAL A 268 2.26 7.48 -13.40
C VAL A 268 2.43 6.08 -13.98
N LEU A 269 2.44 5.06 -13.12
CA LEU A 269 2.75 3.69 -13.51
C LEU A 269 1.71 3.08 -14.45
N ILE A 270 0.43 3.45 -14.32
CA ILE A 270 -0.63 2.90 -15.18
C ILE A 270 -0.52 3.35 -16.65
N LYS A 271 0.21 4.43 -16.92
CA LYS A 271 0.48 4.89 -18.29
C LYS A 271 1.61 4.14 -18.97
N ILE A 272 2.42 3.40 -18.21
CA ILE A 272 3.58 2.67 -18.73
C ILE A 272 3.10 1.43 -19.48
N PRO A 273 3.63 1.12 -20.68
CA PRO A 273 3.25 -0.08 -21.42
C PRO A 273 3.44 -1.36 -20.61
N ALA A 274 2.45 -2.25 -20.63
CA ALA A 274 2.50 -3.51 -19.90
C ALA A 274 3.74 -4.36 -20.25
N ALA A 275 4.20 -4.32 -21.50
CA ALA A 275 5.41 -5.03 -21.96
C ALA A 275 6.71 -4.52 -21.29
N GLN A 276 6.74 -3.29 -20.80
CA GLN A 276 7.86 -2.78 -20.02
C GLN A 276 7.74 -3.22 -18.56
N LEU A 277 6.53 -3.18 -18.00
CA LEU A 277 6.26 -3.60 -16.62
C LEU A 277 6.49 -5.09 -16.38
N THR A 278 6.39 -5.95 -17.39
CA THR A 278 6.69 -7.40 -17.25
C THR A 278 8.12 -7.69 -16.82
N ASN A 279 9.06 -6.76 -17.05
CA ASN A 279 10.44 -6.89 -16.60
C ASN A 279 10.63 -6.56 -15.10
N TYR A 280 9.62 -5.95 -14.46
CA TYR A 280 9.64 -5.47 -13.09
C TYR A 280 8.46 -6.04 -12.30
N PRO A 281 8.56 -7.31 -11.85
CA PRO A 281 7.41 -8.06 -11.33
C PRO A 281 6.82 -7.45 -10.06
N LEU A 282 7.61 -6.84 -9.17
CA LEU A 282 7.07 -6.20 -7.97
C LEU A 282 6.36 -4.90 -8.30
N VAL A 283 6.87 -4.13 -9.27
CA VAL A 283 6.16 -2.95 -9.79
C VAL A 283 4.85 -3.35 -10.45
N ALA A 284 4.85 -4.41 -11.28
CA ALA A 284 3.64 -4.92 -11.91
C ALA A 284 2.62 -5.42 -10.86
N GLU A 285 3.07 -6.16 -9.86
CA GLU A 285 2.24 -6.60 -8.72
C GLU A 285 1.66 -5.40 -7.96
N TYR A 286 2.48 -4.37 -7.71
CA TYR A 286 2.03 -3.13 -7.06
C TYR A 286 0.91 -2.45 -7.85
N VAL A 287 1.10 -2.24 -9.15
CA VAL A 287 0.07 -1.63 -10.03
C VAL A 287 -1.21 -2.46 -10.03
N GLN A 288 -1.10 -3.79 -10.13
CA GLN A 288 -2.25 -4.70 -10.08
C GLN A 288 -2.99 -4.67 -8.74
N LYS A 289 -2.28 -4.51 -7.62
CA LYS A 289 -2.93 -4.42 -6.30
C LYS A 289 -3.62 -3.09 -6.11
N VAL A 290 -2.96 -1.98 -6.48
CA VAL A 290 -3.54 -0.63 -6.35
C VAL A 290 -4.70 -0.42 -7.33
N SER A 291 -4.69 -1.05 -8.51
CA SER A 291 -5.79 -0.95 -9.48
C SER A 291 -7.09 -1.61 -9.03
N LYS A 292 -7.05 -2.54 -8.07
CA LYS A 292 -8.25 -3.14 -7.46
C LYS A 292 -9.02 -2.15 -6.59
N MET A 293 -8.38 -1.06 -6.17
CA MET A 293 -9.00 -0.01 -5.36
C MET A 293 -9.66 1.03 -6.25
N THR A 294 -10.88 1.46 -5.90
CA THR A 294 -11.63 2.40 -6.74
C THR A 294 -10.94 3.77 -6.78
N ALA A 295 -11.15 4.54 -7.85
CA ALA A 295 -10.59 5.88 -7.95
C ALA A 295 -11.06 6.80 -6.80
N THR A 296 -12.32 6.61 -6.36
CA THR A 296 -12.89 7.32 -5.22
C THR A 296 -12.11 7.02 -3.94
N ASP A 297 -11.85 5.73 -3.65
CA ASP A 297 -11.09 5.33 -2.47
C ASP A 297 -9.66 5.89 -2.50
N ARG A 298 -9.00 5.81 -3.66
CA ARG A 298 -7.64 6.30 -3.84
C ARG A 298 -7.52 7.82 -3.68
N SER A 299 -8.53 8.56 -4.11
CA SER A 299 -8.57 10.02 -3.98
C SER A 299 -8.74 10.50 -2.53
N ALA A 300 -9.26 9.63 -1.64
CA ALA A 300 -9.44 9.93 -0.22
C ALA A 300 -8.15 9.72 0.60
N TRP A 301 -7.09 9.17 0.00
CA TRP A 301 -5.86 8.87 0.71
C TRP A 301 -5.11 10.12 1.16
N LEU A 302 -4.74 10.13 2.44
CA LEU A 302 -4.11 11.29 3.07
C LEU A 302 -2.61 11.38 2.74
N PRO A 303 -2.06 12.61 2.70
CA PRO A 303 -0.61 12.82 2.68
C PRO A 303 0.11 12.12 3.85
N MET A 304 1.39 11.82 3.66
CA MET A 304 2.20 11.10 4.65
C MET A 304 2.36 11.86 5.96
N ASP A 305 2.45 13.17 5.86
CA ASP A 305 2.63 14.14 6.95
C ASP A 305 1.29 14.67 7.51
N SER A 306 0.15 14.16 7.04
CA SER A 306 -1.16 14.62 7.50
C SER A 306 -1.33 14.37 9.01
N PRO A 307 -1.66 15.41 9.82
CA PRO A 307 -1.91 15.22 11.25
C PRO A 307 -2.96 14.16 11.53
N ARG A 308 -4.01 14.10 10.70
CA ARG A 308 -5.07 13.08 10.79
C ARG A 308 -4.51 11.66 10.63
N ARG A 309 -3.59 11.45 9.69
CA ARG A 309 -2.93 10.15 9.49
C ARG A 309 -2.04 9.80 10.69
N CYS A 310 -1.31 10.77 11.22
CA CYS A 310 -0.50 10.59 12.44
C CYS A 310 -1.35 10.24 13.66
N GLU A 311 -2.53 10.83 13.82
CA GLU A 311 -3.47 10.52 14.91
C GLU A 311 -4.06 9.11 14.79
N ILE A 312 -4.48 8.71 13.59
CA ILE A 312 -4.98 7.34 13.33
C ILE A 312 -3.91 6.31 13.73
N ARG A 313 -2.65 6.55 13.33
CA ARG A 313 -1.52 5.68 13.68
C ARG A 313 -1.16 5.63 15.17
N ARG A 314 -1.58 6.61 15.98
CA ARG A 314 -1.36 6.57 17.44
C ARG A 314 -2.43 5.79 18.19
N LYS A 315 -3.59 5.60 17.55
CA LYS A 315 -4.74 4.91 18.14
C LYS A 315 -4.75 3.41 17.82
N ASN A 316 -4.09 3.01 16.74
CA ASN A 316 -3.85 1.63 16.32
C ASN A 316 -2.48 1.13 16.80
#